data_AF-A0AAW2D0B0-F1
#
_entry.id   AF-A0AAW2D0B0-F1
#
_cell.length_a   1.000
_cell.length_b   1.000
_cell.length_c   1.000
_cell.angle_alpha   90.00
_cell.angle_beta   90.00
_cell.angle_gamma   90.00
#
_symmetry.space_group_name_H-M   'P 1'
#
loop_
_entity.id
_entity.type
_entity.pdbx_description
1 polymer ?
#
loop_
_entity_poly.entity_id
_entity_poly.type
_entity_poly.pdbx_seq_one_letter_code
_entity_poly.pdbx_strand_id
1 'polypeptide(L)'
;MTNDGRVISIQRKRKREEIEVYEEEAMRFLPLLVEFFVMLVGICSRRKYFVREPLRSEIEEGIYPRRLWMGSLAQESKCISELRINTHGFNKLCNILCNEGGLVVTRNVTVKEVVALFLHILAHDLKNRTIKNVFARSGETISRQFHSVLKAILKIGKTYIKQDHAVLHEGDDRWKWFKGALGALDGTHVPLTVPIEDQGRYRNRKGGLSTNVLGACDANLKFIYVLPGWEGSASDSRVLRDALSRRYCLEIPSNTYYLVDSGYTNCPGFLAPYRGTQYHLNLWRENTPTDYKELFNIRHSSARNTIERAFGLLKKRWAILRTASFYEMKTQIRIINACCILHNFIRDEMNEDKLLRAVDQLLRAVDLELEDVSLNENEISEENITFVRVTDEWTAFRDALAKEMFEEYQSRHRRII
;
A
#
# COMPACT_ATOMS: atom_id res chain seq x y z
N MET A 1 20.07 -64.73 -72.81
CA MET A 1 19.98 -63.69 -71.75
C MET A 1 18.52 -63.28 -71.54
N THR A 2 17.66 -64.14 -70.98
CA THR A 2 16.20 -63.86 -70.97
C THR A 2 15.39 -64.46 -69.81
N ASN A 3 16.02 -64.98 -68.74
CA ASN A 3 15.26 -65.50 -67.58
C ASN A 3 15.39 -64.63 -66.32
N ASP A 4 16.53 -63.98 -66.12
CA ASP A 4 16.81 -63.21 -64.90
C ASP A 4 16.04 -61.88 -64.82
N GLY A 5 15.92 -61.16 -65.95
CA GLY A 5 15.17 -59.90 -66.02
C GLY A 5 13.66 -60.05 -65.78
N ARG A 6 13.10 -61.23 -66.09
CA ARG A 6 11.66 -61.51 -65.90
C ARG A 6 11.34 -61.74 -64.42
N VAL A 7 12.19 -62.47 -63.70
CA VAL A 7 12.03 -62.71 -62.26
C VAL A 7 12.16 -61.40 -61.47
N ILE A 8 13.14 -60.54 -61.81
CA ILE A 8 13.32 -59.24 -61.17
C ILE A 8 12.12 -58.31 -61.44
N SER A 9 11.53 -58.34 -62.64
CA SER A 9 10.34 -57.53 -62.95
C SER A 9 9.10 -57.98 -62.15
N ILE A 10 8.92 -59.28 -61.95
CA ILE A 10 7.79 -59.85 -61.20
C ILE A 10 7.92 -59.53 -59.71
N GLN A 11 9.13 -59.64 -59.15
CA GLN A 11 9.40 -59.25 -57.76
C GLN A 11 9.20 -57.75 -57.53
N ARG A 12 9.62 -56.89 -58.47
CA ARG A 12 9.39 -55.44 -58.38
C ARG A 12 7.91 -55.08 -58.50
N LYS A 13 7.14 -55.80 -59.31
CA LYS A 13 5.70 -55.59 -59.45
C LYS A 13 4.96 -56.00 -58.16
N ARG A 14 5.27 -57.18 -57.60
CA ARG A 14 4.72 -57.63 -56.32
C ARG A 14 5.01 -56.67 -55.17
N LYS A 15 6.24 -56.16 -55.10
CA LYS A 15 6.63 -55.20 -54.05
C LYS A 15 5.95 -53.84 -54.20
N ARG A 16 5.62 -53.41 -55.43
CA ARG A 16 4.80 -52.21 -55.66
C ARG A 16 3.34 -52.43 -55.28
N GLU A 17 2.78 -53.58 -55.63
CA GLU A 17 1.41 -53.95 -55.26
C GLU A 17 1.26 -54.04 -53.73
N GLU A 18 2.26 -54.60 -53.01
CA GLU A 18 2.27 -54.60 -51.55
C GLU A 18 2.33 -53.18 -50.96
N ILE A 19 3.18 -52.30 -51.50
CA ILE A 19 3.28 -50.91 -51.03
C ILE A 19 1.99 -50.13 -51.29
N GLU A 20 1.35 -50.31 -52.45
CA GLU A 20 0.06 -49.69 -52.77
C GLU A 20 -1.04 -50.14 -51.81
N VAL A 21 -1.06 -51.42 -51.41
CA VAL A 21 -2.01 -51.93 -50.39
C VAL A 21 -1.74 -51.29 -49.03
N TYR A 22 -0.48 -51.17 -48.61
CA TYR A 22 -0.14 -50.48 -47.36
C TYR A 22 -0.48 -48.98 -47.39
N GLU A 23 -0.31 -48.31 -48.53
CA GLU A 23 -0.69 -46.90 -48.69
C GLU A 23 -2.22 -46.72 -48.68
N GLU A 24 -2.98 -47.63 -49.28
CA GLU A 24 -4.45 -47.63 -49.20
C GLU A 24 -4.96 -47.88 -47.78
N GLU A 25 -4.36 -48.83 -47.05
CA GLU A 25 -4.70 -49.07 -45.64
C GLU A 25 -4.34 -47.86 -44.76
N ALA A 26 -3.14 -47.29 -44.93
CA ALA A 26 -2.72 -46.09 -44.20
C ALA A 26 -3.65 -44.89 -44.47
N MET A 27 -4.08 -44.69 -45.72
CA MET A 27 -5.05 -43.66 -46.11
C MET A 27 -6.42 -43.86 -45.47
N ARG A 28 -6.84 -45.10 -45.16
CA ARG A 28 -8.09 -45.39 -44.44
C ARG A 28 -8.00 -45.07 -42.94
N PHE A 29 -6.84 -45.25 -42.31
CA PHE A 29 -6.66 -44.99 -40.88
C PHE A 29 -6.30 -43.53 -40.54
N LEU A 30 -5.73 -42.79 -41.49
CA LEU A 30 -5.37 -41.38 -41.32
C LEU A 30 -6.55 -40.48 -40.88
N PRO A 31 -7.76 -40.54 -41.48
CA PRO A 31 -8.88 -39.70 -41.04
C PRO A 31 -9.35 -40.05 -39.63
N LEU A 32 -9.33 -41.34 -39.24
CA LEU A 32 -9.70 -41.78 -37.89
C LEU A 32 -8.72 -41.26 -36.82
N LEU A 33 -7.42 -41.24 -37.15
CA LEU A 33 -6.40 -40.63 -36.29
C LEU A 33 -6.60 -39.12 -36.15
N VAL A 34 -6.91 -38.41 -37.24
CA VAL A 34 -7.21 -36.97 -37.21
C VAL A 34 -8.43 -36.68 -36.35
N GLU A 35 -9.52 -37.45 -36.48
CA GLU A 35 -10.72 -37.30 -35.65
C GLU A 35 -10.42 -37.57 -34.16
N PHE A 36 -9.61 -38.59 -33.86
CA PHE A 36 -9.18 -38.90 -32.50
C PHE A 36 -8.35 -37.76 -31.89
N PHE A 37 -7.41 -37.18 -32.65
CA PHE A 37 -6.63 -36.02 -32.19
C PHE A 37 -7.48 -34.76 -32.03
N VAL A 38 -8.43 -34.50 -32.92
CA VAL A 38 -9.39 -33.39 -32.79
C VAL A 38 -10.26 -33.58 -31.55
N MET A 39 -10.71 -34.81 -31.27
CA MET A 39 -11.46 -35.12 -30.06
C MET A 39 -10.60 -34.95 -28.80
N LEU A 40 -9.34 -35.41 -28.79
CA LEU A 40 -8.43 -35.22 -27.67
C LEU A 40 -8.10 -33.74 -27.44
N VAL A 41 -7.83 -32.97 -28.49
CA VAL A 41 -7.65 -31.51 -28.41
C VAL A 41 -8.94 -30.87 -27.90
N GLY A 42 -10.11 -31.31 -28.35
CA GLY A 42 -11.41 -30.87 -27.86
C GLY A 42 -11.66 -31.18 -26.39
N ILE A 43 -11.26 -32.36 -25.90
CA ILE A 43 -11.39 -32.79 -24.49
C ILE A 43 -10.38 -32.05 -23.60
N CYS A 44 -9.13 -31.92 -24.05
CA CYS A 44 -8.09 -31.15 -23.38
C CYS A 44 -8.46 -29.66 -23.32
N SER A 45 -9.01 -29.12 -24.42
CA SER A 45 -9.51 -27.75 -24.47
C SER A 45 -10.76 -27.59 -23.60
N ARG A 46 -11.68 -28.55 -23.58
CA ARG A 46 -12.79 -28.58 -22.60
C ARG A 46 -12.26 -28.55 -21.18
N ARG A 47 -11.32 -29.42 -20.79
CA ARG A 47 -10.77 -29.42 -19.42
C ARG A 47 -10.07 -28.10 -19.04
N LYS A 48 -9.47 -27.39 -20.01
CA LYS A 48 -8.75 -26.13 -19.76
C LYS A 48 -9.62 -24.87 -19.89
N TYR A 49 -10.71 -24.94 -20.65
CA TYR A 49 -11.56 -23.79 -21.04
C TYR A 49 -13.06 -23.98 -20.79
N PHE A 50 -13.48 -25.00 -20.01
CA PHE A 50 -14.89 -25.13 -19.60
C PHE A 50 -15.27 -23.97 -18.66
N VAL A 51 -15.68 -22.86 -19.25
CA VAL A 51 -16.52 -21.87 -18.61
C VAL A 51 -17.91 -22.48 -18.60
N ARG A 52 -18.36 -23.01 -17.46
CA ARG A 52 -19.78 -23.38 -17.26
C ARG A 52 -20.59 -22.14 -17.63
N GLU A 53 -21.37 -22.22 -18.71
CA GLU A 53 -22.36 -21.19 -19.01
C GLU A 53 -23.43 -21.27 -17.92
N PRO A 54 -23.58 -20.20 -17.10
CA PRO A 54 -24.58 -20.21 -16.05
C PRO A 54 -25.97 -20.28 -16.66
N LEU A 55 -26.88 -21.03 -16.02
CA LEU A 55 -28.28 -21.11 -16.45
C LEU A 55 -28.88 -19.69 -16.45
N ARG A 56 -29.82 -19.37 -17.34
CA ARG A 56 -30.45 -18.04 -17.40
C ARG A 56 -31.04 -17.60 -16.06
N SER A 57 -31.56 -18.54 -15.27
CA SER A 57 -31.99 -18.30 -13.89
C SER A 57 -30.82 -17.99 -12.93
N GLU A 58 -29.68 -18.68 -13.03
CA GLU A 58 -28.47 -18.39 -12.23
C GLU A 58 -27.90 -16.99 -12.57
N ILE A 59 -28.05 -16.55 -13.83
CA ILE A 59 -27.69 -15.20 -14.27
C ILE A 59 -28.62 -14.17 -13.62
N GLU A 60 -29.94 -14.39 -13.64
CA GLU A 60 -30.92 -13.48 -13.03
C GLU A 60 -30.82 -13.45 -11.49
N GLU A 61 -30.60 -14.61 -10.84
CA GLU A 61 -30.38 -14.75 -9.40
C GLU A 61 -29.10 -14.07 -8.91
N GLY A 62 -28.06 -13.99 -9.74
CA GLY A 62 -26.82 -13.29 -9.39
C GLY A 62 -26.83 -11.79 -9.71
N ILE A 63 -27.54 -11.36 -10.76
CA ILE A 63 -27.61 -9.96 -11.19
C ILE A 63 -28.39 -9.10 -10.19
N TYR A 64 -29.51 -9.62 -9.67
CA TYR A 64 -30.39 -8.84 -8.80
C TYR A 64 -29.74 -8.47 -7.46
N PRO A 65 -29.14 -9.40 -6.68
CA PRO A 65 -28.43 -9.08 -5.46
C PRO A 65 -27.25 -8.14 -5.68
N ARG A 66 -26.49 -8.31 -6.77
CA ARG A 66 -25.41 -7.38 -7.13
C ARG A 66 -25.95 -5.98 -7.36
N ARG A 67 -27.03 -5.84 -8.15
CA ARG A 67 -27.62 -4.54 -8.47
C ARG A 67 -28.16 -3.86 -7.21
N LEU A 68 -28.81 -4.62 -6.33
CA LEU A 68 -29.26 -4.13 -5.03
C LEU A 68 -28.11 -3.68 -4.15
N TRP A 69 -27.05 -4.48 -4.03
CA TRP A 69 -25.87 -4.12 -3.24
C TRP A 69 -25.21 -2.85 -3.77
N MET A 70 -24.99 -2.75 -5.10
CA MET A 70 -24.47 -1.55 -5.75
C MET A 70 -25.40 -0.34 -5.55
N GLY A 71 -26.72 -0.54 -5.60
CA GLY A 71 -27.71 0.50 -5.32
C GLY A 71 -27.68 0.98 -3.87
N SER A 72 -27.41 0.07 -2.91
CA SER A 72 -27.30 0.41 -1.49
C SER A 72 -26.13 1.35 -1.18
N LEU A 73 -25.09 1.37 -2.03
CA LEU A 73 -23.95 2.29 -1.90
C LEU A 73 -24.32 3.76 -2.16
N ALA A 74 -25.53 4.04 -2.67
CA ALA A 74 -26.05 5.41 -2.72
C ALA A 74 -26.26 5.99 -1.31
N GLN A 75 -26.55 5.13 -0.33
CA GLN A 75 -26.64 5.52 1.07
C GLN A 75 -25.24 5.73 1.65
N GLU A 76 -24.98 6.93 2.17
CA GLU A 76 -23.65 7.33 2.64
C GLU A 76 -23.11 6.42 3.76
N SER A 77 -23.96 6.05 4.73
CA SER A 77 -23.57 5.15 5.81
C SER A 77 -23.09 3.78 5.29
N LYS A 78 -23.77 3.25 4.28
CA LYS A 78 -23.43 1.97 3.65
C LYS A 78 -22.16 2.10 2.82
N CYS A 79 -22.01 3.19 2.06
CA CYS A 79 -20.80 3.47 1.30
C CYS A 79 -19.56 3.52 2.22
N ILE A 80 -19.66 4.25 3.34
CA ILE A 80 -18.57 4.34 4.33
C ILE A 80 -18.32 3.00 5.01
N SER A 81 -19.36 2.26 5.38
CA SER A 81 -19.19 0.99 6.09
C SER A 81 -18.53 -0.07 5.21
N GLU A 82 -18.92 -0.15 3.92
CA GLU A 82 -18.49 -1.19 2.98
C GLU A 82 -17.21 -0.84 2.22
N LEU A 83 -17.01 0.45 1.88
CA LEU A 83 -15.93 0.93 1.01
C LEU A 83 -14.94 1.88 1.72
N ARG A 84 -15.23 2.29 2.96
CA ARG A 84 -14.42 3.24 3.77
C ARG A 84 -14.31 4.65 3.21
N ILE A 85 -15.19 4.99 2.27
CA ILE A 85 -15.28 6.27 1.61
C ILE A 85 -16.74 6.72 1.52
N ASN A 86 -17.00 8.03 1.54
CA ASN A 86 -18.35 8.57 1.33
C ASN A 86 -18.77 8.50 -0.15
N THR A 87 -20.07 8.70 -0.40
CA THR A 87 -20.64 8.59 -1.75
C THR A 87 -20.03 9.59 -2.73
N HIS A 88 -19.72 10.80 -2.27
CA HIS A 88 -19.08 11.83 -3.12
C HIS A 88 -17.67 11.41 -3.55
N GLY A 89 -16.81 11.08 -2.58
CA GLY A 89 -15.44 10.63 -2.82
C GLY A 89 -15.40 9.36 -3.66
N PHE A 90 -16.34 8.43 -3.48
CA PHE A 90 -16.45 7.24 -4.32
C PHE A 90 -16.71 7.58 -5.80
N ASN A 91 -17.68 8.46 -6.08
CA ASN A 91 -17.98 8.88 -7.44
C ASN A 91 -16.80 9.65 -8.06
N LYS A 92 -16.15 10.52 -7.28
CA LYS A 92 -14.97 11.27 -7.73
C LYS A 92 -13.79 10.34 -8.03
N LEU A 93 -13.51 9.36 -7.18
CA LEU A 93 -12.50 8.34 -7.41
C LEU A 93 -12.76 7.56 -8.69
N CYS A 94 -14.01 7.15 -8.94
CA CYS A 94 -14.40 6.47 -10.17
C CYS A 94 -14.08 7.31 -11.41
N ASN A 95 -14.37 8.62 -11.37
CA ASN A 95 -14.09 9.53 -12.48
C ASN A 95 -12.58 9.70 -12.70
N ILE A 96 -11.81 9.87 -11.64
CA ILE A 96 -10.33 10.01 -11.71
C ILE A 96 -9.70 8.73 -12.25
N LEU A 97 -10.13 7.56 -11.79
CA LEU A 97 -9.62 6.28 -12.29
C LEU A 97 -9.98 6.02 -13.75
N CYS A 98 -11.14 6.49 -14.20
CA CYS A 98 -11.54 6.43 -15.60
C CYS A 98 -10.67 7.36 -16.48
N ASN A 99 -10.53 8.62 -16.08
CA ASN A 99 -9.91 9.67 -16.90
C ASN A 99 -8.37 9.61 -16.85
N GLU A 100 -7.78 9.47 -15.66
CA GLU A 100 -6.33 9.53 -15.45
C GLU A 100 -5.74 8.12 -15.27
N GLY A 101 -6.44 7.28 -14.51
CA GLY A 101 -6.04 5.90 -14.21
C GLY A 101 -6.09 4.96 -15.42
N GLY A 102 -6.86 5.31 -16.46
CA GLY A 102 -7.03 4.52 -17.69
C GLY A 102 -7.92 3.29 -17.51
N LEU A 103 -8.84 3.32 -16.54
CA LEU A 103 -9.77 2.23 -16.30
C LEU A 103 -10.89 2.24 -17.36
N VAL A 104 -10.98 1.17 -18.14
CA VAL A 104 -11.91 1.09 -19.28
C VAL A 104 -13.20 0.38 -18.88
N VAL A 105 -14.34 0.91 -19.32
CA VAL A 105 -15.64 0.24 -19.20
C VAL A 105 -15.64 -1.01 -20.06
N THR A 106 -15.96 -2.16 -19.47
CA THR A 106 -16.16 -3.40 -20.23
C THR A 106 -17.65 -3.63 -20.46
N ARG A 107 -18.01 -4.35 -21.53
CA ARG A 107 -19.42 -4.67 -21.86
C ARG A 107 -20.21 -5.24 -20.66
N ASN A 108 -19.52 -5.98 -19.79
CA ASN A 108 -20.16 -6.71 -18.71
C ASN A 108 -19.93 -6.09 -17.33
N VAL A 109 -18.99 -5.16 -17.15
CA VAL A 109 -18.63 -4.62 -15.83
C VAL A 109 -18.37 -3.13 -15.91
N THR A 110 -19.07 -2.37 -15.08
CA THR A 110 -18.95 -0.90 -15.00
C THR A 110 -17.75 -0.47 -14.15
N VAL A 111 -17.27 0.76 -14.35
CA VAL A 111 -16.20 1.37 -13.52
C VAL A 111 -16.59 1.36 -12.04
N LYS A 112 -17.83 1.78 -11.70
CA LYS A 112 -18.30 1.79 -10.32
C LYS A 112 -18.29 0.39 -9.71
N GLU A 113 -18.71 -0.64 -10.45
CA GLU A 113 -18.70 -2.03 -9.97
C GLU A 113 -17.28 -2.51 -9.67
N VAL A 114 -16.31 -2.28 -10.56
CA VAL A 114 -14.92 -2.75 -10.32
C VAL A 114 -14.23 -1.97 -9.20
N VAL A 115 -14.47 -0.67 -9.08
CA VAL A 115 -13.89 0.15 -8.01
C VAL A 115 -14.52 -0.23 -6.66
N ALA A 116 -15.84 -0.42 -6.61
CA ALA A 116 -16.51 -0.89 -5.40
C ALA A 116 -16.00 -2.28 -4.97
N LEU A 117 -15.87 -3.22 -5.92
CA LEU A 117 -15.28 -4.53 -5.68
C LEU A 117 -13.88 -4.43 -5.08
N PHE A 118 -13.03 -3.60 -5.67
CA PHE A 118 -11.65 -3.41 -5.21
C PHE A 118 -11.60 -2.84 -3.79
N LEU A 119 -12.32 -1.74 -3.54
CA LEU A 119 -12.37 -1.09 -2.22
C LEU A 119 -12.96 -2.02 -1.16
N HIS A 120 -14.00 -2.78 -1.49
CA HIS A 120 -14.63 -3.72 -0.56
C HIS A 120 -13.67 -4.85 -0.14
N ILE A 121 -12.83 -5.34 -1.06
CA ILE A 121 -11.75 -6.29 -0.74
C ILE A 121 -10.74 -5.67 0.22
N LEU A 122 -10.26 -4.46 -0.04
CA LEU A 122 -9.27 -3.79 0.82
C LEU A 122 -9.83 -3.47 2.21
N ALA A 123 -11.07 -2.99 2.26
CA ALA A 123 -11.76 -2.54 3.47
C ALA A 123 -12.02 -3.66 4.49
N HIS A 124 -12.23 -4.88 4.02
CA HIS A 124 -12.68 -6.02 4.84
C HIS A 124 -11.79 -7.27 4.74
N ASP A 125 -10.68 -7.23 4.00
CA ASP A 125 -9.81 -8.39 3.73
C ASP A 125 -10.57 -9.59 3.11
N LEU A 126 -11.46 -9.30 2.16
CA LEU A 126 -12.32 -10.32 1.57
C LEU A 126 -11.56 -11.16 0.55
N LYS A 127 -11.78 -12.48 0.63
CA LYS A 127 -11.17 -13.44 -0.29
C LYS A 127 -11.99 -13.53 -1.57
N ASN A 128 -11.33 -13.90 -2.67
CA ASN A 128 -11.97 -14.00 -3.99
C ASN A 128 -13.26 -14.85 -3.97
N ARG A 129 -13.25 -15.97 -3.23
CA ARG A 129 -14.42 -16.84 -3.03
C ARG A 129 -15.65 -16.13 -2.44
N THR A 130 -15.44 -15.16 -1.55
CA THR A 130 -16.52 -14.41 -0.91
C THR A 130 -17.09 -13.38 -1.88
N ILE A 131 -16.22 -12.64 -2.56
CA ILE A 131 -16.59 -11.62 -3.55
C ILE A 131 -17.32 -12.24 -4.75
N LYS A 132 -16.96 -13.47 -5.14
CA LYS A 132 -17.66 -14.24 -6.17
C LYS A 132 -19.17 -14.30 -5.93
N ASN A 133 -19.58 -14.51 -4.69
CA ASN A 133 -20.99 -14.60 -4.34
C ASN A 133 -21.65 -13.21 -4.31
N VAL A 134 -20.96 -12.21 -3.77
CA VAL A 134 -21.49 -10.83 -3.67
C VAL A 134 -21.71 -10.19 -5.04
N PHE A 135 -20.77 -10.34 -5.97
CA PHE A 135 -20.83 -9.72 -7.29
C PHE A 135 -21.33 -10.66 -8.39
N ALA A 136 -21.58 -11.94 -8.07
CA ALA A 136 -21.95 -12.97 -9.05
C ALA A 136 -21.02 -12.98 -10.27
N ARG A 137 -19.70 -12.92 -10.04
CA ARG A 137 -18.66 -12.94 -11.08
C ARG A 137 -17.72 -14.12 -10.90
N SER A 138 -17.17 -14.63 -12.00
CA SER A 138 -16.13 -15.67 -11.91
C SER A 138 -14.91 -15.14 -11.14
N GLY A 139 -14.20 -16.04 -10.46
CA GLY A 139 -13.00 -15.67 -9.71
C GLY A 139 -11.87 -15.12 -10.59
N GLU A 140 -11.80 -15.58 -11.85
CA GLU A 140 -10.92 -15.04 -12.88
C GLU A 140 -11.22 -13.55 -13.13
N THR A 141 -12.49 -13.22 -13.33
CA THR A 141 -12.89 -11.83 -13.61
C THR A 141 -12.63 -10.94 -12.40
N ILE A 142 -12.92 -11.41 -11.18
CA ILE A 142 -12.59 -10.69 -9.94
C ILE A 142 -11.09 -10.41 -9.86
N SER A 143 -10.26 -11.43 -10.09
CA SER A 143 -8.80 -11.27 -10.05
C SER A 143 -8.31 -10.28 -11.11
N ARG A 144 -8.78 -10.40 -12.36
CA ARG A 144 -8.41 -9.51 -13.45
C ARG A 144 -8.80 -8.05 -13.15
N GLN A 145 -10.01 -7.82 -12.67
CA GLN A 145 -10.48 -6.47 -12.36
C GLN A 145 -9.77 -5.89 -11.13
N PHE A 146 -9.49 -6.69 -10.11
CA PHE A 146 -8.70 -6.26 -8.95
C PHE A 146 -7.32 -5.72 -9.38
N HIS A 147 -6.60 -6.46 -10.23
CA HIS A 147 -5.29 -6.03 -10.72
C HIS A 147 -5.38 -4.83 -11.67
N SER A 148 -6.46 -4.71 -12.46
CA SER A 148 -6.72 -3.55 -13.32
C SER A 148 -6.87 -2.28 -12.50
N VAL A 149 -7.74 -2.30 -11.47
CA VAL A 149 -7.94 -1.16 -10.56
C VAL A 149 -6.67 -0.86 -9.77
N LEU A 150 -5.96 -1.88 -9.28
CA LEU A 150 -4.68 -1.70 -8.59
C LEU A 150 -3.67 -0.94 -9.46
N LYS A 151 -3.55 -1.31 -10.73
CA LYS A 151 -2.67 -0.62 -11.69
C LYS A 151 -3.12 0.83 -11.93
N ALA A 152 -4.43 1.06 -12.07
CA ALA A 152 -4.98 2.40 -12.27
C ALA A 152 -4.70 3.33 -11.07
N ILE A 153 -4.86 2.84 -9.83
CA ILE A 153 -4.55 3.60 -8.61
C ILE A 153 -3.05 3.91 -8.53
N LEU A 154 -2.18 2.96 -8.83
CA LEU A 154 -0.74 3.21 -8.82
C LEU A 154 -0.31 4.25 -9.87
N LYS A 155 -1.04 4.35 -10.99
CA LYS A 155 -0.75 5.33 -12.05
C LYS A 155 -0.99 6.77 -11.59
N ILE A 156 -2.05 7.01 -10.81
CA ILE A 156 -2.36 8.33 -10.22
C ILE A 156 -1.54 8.61 -8.96
N GLY A 157 -0.70 7.67 -8.50
CA GLY A 157 0.00 7.76 -7.22
C GLY A 157 0.89 8.99 -7.05
N LYS A 158 1.52 9.48 -8.13
CA LYS A 158 2.36 10.69 -8.10
C LYS A 158 1.59 11.97 -7.75
N THR A 159 0.29 12.01 -8.02
CA THR A 159 -0.58 13.14 -7.70
C THR A 159 -0.86 13.21 -6.20
N TYR A 160 -0.95 12.05 -5.53
CA TYR A 160 -1.37 11.95 -4.14
C TYR A 160 -0.22 11.77 -3.15
N ILE A 161 0.84 11.06 -3.52
CA ILE A 161 2.06 10.93 -2.71
C ILE A 161 3.11 11.84 -3.35
N LYS A 162 3.16 13.07 -2.84
CA LYS A 162 4.09 14.10 -3.27
C LYS A 162 4.86 14.65 -2.07
N GLN A 163 6.13 14.95 -2.29
CA GLN A 163 6.98 15.65 -1.33
C GLN A 163 6.75 17.14 -1.52
N ASP A 164 5.61 17.63 -1.02
CA ASP A 164 5.29 19.06 -1.06
C ASP A 164 5.99 19.72 0.13
N HIS A 165 7.05 20.48 -0.15
CA HIS A 165 7.88 21.13 0.86
C HIS A 165 7.29 22.46 1.36
N ALA A 166 6.06 22.81 0.95
CA ALA A 166 5.33 23.93 1.52
C ALA A 166 5.02 23.64 2.99
N VAL A 167 5.89 24.15 3.88
CA VAL A 167 5.79 24.01 5.34
C VAL A 167 4.59 24.83 5.82
N LEU A 168 3.41 24.21 5.84
CA LEU A 168 2.21 24.80 6.45
C LEU A 168 1.85 23.98 7.70
N HIS A 169 2.56 24.27 8.79
CA HIS A 169 2.18 23.81 10.13
C HIS A 169 1.24 24.80 10.83
N GLU A 170 0.59 25.67 10.06
CA GLU A 170 -0.33 26.68 10.60
C GLU A 170 -1.50 25.98 11.33
N GLY A 171 -1.49 26.09 12.66
CA GLY A 171 -2.61 25.68 13.51
C GLY A 171 -2.47 24.36 14.27
N ASP A 172 -1.35 23.62 14.19
CA ASP A 172 -1.09 22.45 15.08
C ASP A 172 -0.02 22.78 16.13
N ASP A 173 -0.46 22.99 17.37
CA ASP A 173 0.39 23.31 18.52
C ASP A 173 1.52 22.32 18.78
N ARG A 174 1.40 21.08 18.30
CA ARG A 174 2.45 20.07 18.48
C ARG A 174 3.68 20.39 17.63
N TRP A 175 3.48 21.01 16.48
CA TRP A 175 4.55 21.27 15.49
C TRP A 175 5.20 22.65 15.66
N LYS A 176 4.61 23.55 16.46
CA LYS A 176 5.11 24.93 16.63
C LYS A 176 6.57 25.05 17.06
N TRP A 177 7.05 24.06 17.81
CA TRP A 177 8.42 24.02 18.33
C TRP A 177 9.45 23.50 17.33
N PHE A 178 9.01 22.91 16.22
CA PHE A 178 9.86 22.23 15.24
C PHE A 178 9.84 22.99 13.91
N LYS A 179 10.31 24.24 13.92
CA LYS A 179 10.46 25.07 12.73
C LYS A 179 11.37 24.37 11.71
N GLY A 180 10.95 24.33 10.45
CA GLY A 180 11.64 23.62 9.37
C GLY A 180 11.41 22.11 9.33
N ALA A 181 10.60 21.53 10.24
CA ALA A 181 10.23 20.13 10.11
C ALA A 181 9.33 19.93 8.87
N LEU A 182 9.60 18.92 8.06
CA LEU A 182 8.73 18.54 6.93
C LEU A 182 7.60 17.61 7.38
N GLY A 183 7.81 16.90 8.48
CA GLY A 183 6.91 15.88 8.97
C GLY A 183 7.60 14.88 9.89
N ALA A 184 6.94 13.74 10.09
CA ALA A 184 7.46 12.65 10.91
C ALA A 184 7.73 11.43 10.02
N LEU A 185 8.83 10.72 10.31
CA LEU A 185 9.26 9.55 9.56
C LEU A 185 9.44 8.35 10.50
N ASP A 186 8.88 7.22 10.11
CA ASP A 186 9.02 5.97 10.82
C ASP A 186 8.77 4.75 9.93
N GLY A 187 9.22 3.59 10.40
CA GLY A 187 8.96 2.29 9.80
C GLY A 187 7.70 1.64 10.38
N THR A 188 6.98 0.88 9.56
CA THR A 188 5.89 0.02 10.04
C THR A 188 5.95 -1.36 9.42
N HIS A 189 5.56 -2.37 10.19
CA HIS A 189 5.50 -3.74 9.70
C HIS A 189 4.09 -4.10 9.20
N VAL A 190 4.01 -4.64 7.99
CA VAL A 190 2.80 -5.23 7.42
C VAL A 190 2.99 -6.74 7.31
N PRO A 191 2.09 -7.57 7.88
CA PRO A 191 2.18 -9.03 7.77
C PRO A 191 2.24 -9.50 6.32
N LEU A 192 3.11 -10.47 6.04
CA LEU A 192 3.40 -10.95 4.69
C LEU A 192 3.45 -12.48 4.68
N THR A 193 3.01 -13.08 3.57
CA THR A 193 3.21 -14.50 3.28
C THR A 193 4.37 -14.65 2.30
N VAL A 194 5.40 -15.40 2.69
CA VAL A 194 6.58 -15.68 1.86
C VAL A 194 6.89 -17.18 1.82
N PRO A 195 7.55 -17.68 0.75
CA PRO A 195 8.07 -19.04 0.70
C PRO A 195 9.02 -19.34 1.87
N ILE A 196 9.14 -20.62 2.23
CA ILE A 196 9.90 -21.07 3.41
C ILE A 196 11.36 -20.60 3.35
N GLU A 197 11.98 -20.66 2.17
CA GLU A 197 13.35 -20.20 1.92
C GLU A 197 13.59 -18.72 2.27
N ASP A 198 12.57 -17.88 2.16
CA ASP A 198 12.66 -16.44 2.39
C ASP A 198 12.24 -16.03 3.81
N GLN A 199 11.62 -16.93 4.57
CA GLN A 199 11.07 -16.61 5.90
C GLN A 199 12.10 -16.06 6.87
N GLY A 200 13.37 -16.50 6.78
CA GLY A 200 14.45 -15.99 7.61
C GLY A 200 14.65 -14.49 7.45
N ARG A 201 14.59 -13.99 6.20
CA ARG A 201 14.77 -12.57 5.89
C ARG A 201 13.58 -11.72 6.35
N TYR A 202 12.36 -12.24 6.21
CA TYR A 202 11.13 -11.50 6.52
C TYR A 202 10.67 -11.63 7.98
N ARG A 203 11.43 -12.33 8.82
CA ARG A 203 11.12 -12.44 10.24
C ARG A 203 11.49 -11.16 10.98
N ASN A 204 10.49 -10.53 11.60
CA ASN A 204 10.68 -9.34 12.42
C ASN A 204 11.16 -9.69 13.83
N ARG A 205 11.50 -8.65 14.62
CA ARG A 205 11.97 -8.80 16.02
C ARG A 205 10.94 -9.46 16.94
N LYS A 206 9.65 -9.44 16.58
CA LYS A 206 8.55 -10.10 17.32
C LYS A 206 8.29 -11.54 16.84
N GLY A 207 9.14 -12.08 15.97
CA GLY A 207 9.05 -13.44 15.43
C GLY A 207 8.04 -13.62 14.29
N GLY A 208 7.27 -12.59 13.93
CA GLY A 208 6.29 -12.64 12.85
C GLY A 208 6.90 -12.39 11.47
N LEU A 209 6.28 -12.92 10.42
CA LEU A 209 6.65 -12.62 9.03
C LEU A 209 6.01 -11.31 8.58
N SER A 210 6.82 -10.36 8.14
CA SER A 210 6.34 -9.05 7.71
C SER A 210 7.29 -8.37 6.74
N THR A 211 6.78 -7.44 5.95
CA THR A 211 7.59 -6.46 5.22
C THR A 211 7.66 -5.17 6.03
N ASN A 212 8.85 -4.55 6.06
CA ASN A 212 9.03 -3.21 6.58
C ASN A 212 8.60 -2.19 5.52
N VAL A 213 7.86 -1.18 5.95
CA VAL A 213 7.35 -0.07 5.16
C VAL A 213 7.82 1.21 5.83
N LEU A 214 8.79 1.89 5.21
CA LEU A 214 9.18 3.22 5.65
C LEU A 214 8.16 4.23 5.12
N GLY A 215 7.73 5.17 5.95
CA GLY A 215 6.85 6.24 5.52
C GLY A 215 7.22 7.54 6.19
N ALA A 216 6.97 8.64 5.49
CA ALA A 216 6.96 9.97 6.04
C ALA A 216 5.57 10.58 5.84
N CYS A 217 5.11 11.35 6.82
CA CYS A 217 3.84 12.05 6.73
C CYS A 217 3.94 13.49 7.25
N ASP A 218 3.08 14.34 6.70
CA ASP A 218 2.89 15.72 7.17
C ASP A 218 2.05 15.77 8.47
N ALA A 219 1.89 16.96 9.04
CA ALA A 219 1.05 17.20 10.22
C ALA A 219 -0.42 16.82 10.01
N ASN A 220 -0.90 16.81 8.76
CA ASN A 220 -2.25 16.47 8.37
C ASN A 220 -2.49 14.96 8.18
N LEU A 221 -1.51 14.13 8.57
CA LEU A 221 -1.53 12.67 8.44
C LEU A 221 -1.55 12.18 6.99
N LYS A 222 -1.11 12.99 6.02
CA LYS A 222 -0.95 12.59 4.63
C LYS A 222 0.46 12.06 4.40
N PHE A 223 0.56 10.94 3.70
CA PHE A 223 1.85 10.36 3.36
C PHE A 223 2.52 11.15 2.24
N ILE A 224 3.68 11.73 2.51
CA ILE A 224 4.48 12.45 1.51
C ILE A 224 5.49 11.53 0.82
N TYR A 225 5.90 10.47 1.52
CA TYR A 225 6.82 9.45 1.00
C TYR A 225 6.47 8.08 1.59
N VAL A 226 6.51 7.03 0.77
CA VAL A 226 6.27 5.64 1.19
C VAL A 226 7.21 4.71 0.44
N LEU A 227 7.92 3.86 1.18
CA LEU A 227 8.81 2.83 0.66
C LEU A 227 8.48 1.47 1.30
N PRO A 228 7.56 0.69 0.68
CA PRO A 228 7.26 -0.66 1.09
C PRO A 228 8.18 -1.70 0.43
N GLY A 229 8.24 -2.89 1.02
CA GLY A 229 8.87 -4.06 0.40
C GLY A 229 10.22 -4.47 1.00
N TRP A 230 10.69 -3.76 2.02
CA TRP A 230 11.89 -4.13 2.75
C TRP A 230 11.67 -5.36 3.61
N GLU A 231 12.74 -6.13 3.86
CA GLU A 231 12.63 -7.34 4.66
C GLU A 231 12.30 -7.02 6.12
N GLY A 232 11.50 -7.87 6.78
CA GLY A 232 11.11 -7.67 8.18
C GLY A 232 12.27 -7.66 9.18
N SER A 233 13.41 -8.23 8.81
CA SER A 233 14.65 -8.19 9.61
C SER A 233 15.53 -6.96 9.36
N ALA A 234 15.24 -6.19 8.31
CA ALA A 234 16.06 -5.04 7.94
C ALA A 234 16.03 -3.97 9.04
N SER A 235 17.19 -3.41 9.38
CA SER A 235 17.28 -2.31 10.32
C SER A 235 16.76 -1.01 9.70
N ASP A 236 16.16 -0.16 10.53
CA ASP A 236 15.56 1.11 10.07
C ASP A 236 16.59 2.01 9.38
N SER A 237 17.84 2.02 9.86
CA SER A 237 18.96 2.74 9.21
C SER A 237 19.29 2.20 7.83
N ARG A 238 19.14 0.89 7.59
CA ARG A 238 19.38 0.28 6.26
C ARG A 238 18.29 0.72 5.29
N VAL A 239 17.03 0.68 5.72
CA VAL A 239 15.89 1.10 4.92
C VAL A 239 15.98 2.60 4.59
N LEU A 240 16.40 3.44 5.55
CA LEU A 240 16.57 4.87 5.35
C LEU A 240 17.67 5.20 4.32
N ARG A 241 18.82 4.53 4.38
CA ARG A 241 19.90 4.74 3.40
C ARG A 241 19.47 4.38 1.97
N ASP A 242 18.66 3.35 1.83
CA ASP A 242 18.07 3.01 0.53
C ASP A 242 17.08 4.08 0.08
N ALA A 243 16.24 4.59 0.98
CA ALA A 243 15.30 5.67 0.66
C ALA A 243 16.00 6.93 0.13
N LEU A 244 17.21 7.24 0.61
CA LEU A 244 17.95 8.42 0.17
C LEU A 244 18.72 8.24 -1.15
N SER A 245 19.10 7.00 -1.50
CA SER A 245 19.99 6.73 -2.65
C SER A 245 19.26 6.30 -3.92
N ARG A 246 17.93 6.11 -3.86
CA ARG A 246 17.13 5.60 -4.98
C ARG A 246 16.74 6.69 -5.97
N ARG A 247 16.33 6.25 -7.17
CA ARG A 247 15.82 7.13 -8.24
C ARG A 247 14.61 7.98 -7.83
N TYR A 248 13.74 7.44 -6.96
CA TYR A 248 12.65 8.17 -6.33
C TYR A 248 13.02 8.29 -4.85
N CYS A 249 14.00 9.15 -4.56
CA CYS A 249 14.53 9.29 -3.21
C CYS A 249 13.59 10.10 -2.32
N LEU A 250 13.77 9.92 -1.01
CA LEU A 250 13.30 10.89 -0.03
C LEU A 250 14.13 12.17 -0.20
N GLU A 251 13.47 13.23 -0.63
CA GLU A 251 14.07 14.55 -0.87
C GLU A 251 13.97 15.37 0.40
N ILE A 252 15.10 15.98 0.79
CA ILE A 252 15.22 16.80 1.98
C ILE A 252 15.89 18.11 1.57
N PRO A 253 15.10 19.18 1.40
CA PRO A 253 15.64 20.51 1.21
C PRO A 253 16.54 20.92 2.38
N SER A 254 17.55 21.73 2.09
CA SER A 254 18.44 22.30 3.10
C SER A 254 17.64 23.04 4.17
N ASN A 255 18.16 23.00 5.40
CA ASN A 255 17.52 23.57 6.60
C ASN A 255 16.15 22.98 6.96
N THR A 256 15.75 21.87 6.33
CA THR A 256 14.54 21.13 6.69
C THR A 256 14.89 19.74 7.24
N TYR A 257 13.97 19.14 7.97
CA TYR A 257 14.20 17.82 8.58
C TYR A 257 12.93 17.03 8.88
N TYR A 258 13.09 15.73 9.06
CA TYR A 258 12.06 14.85 9.60
C TYR A 258 12.28 14.58 11.09
N LEU A 259 11.19 14.53 11.85
CA LEU A 259 11.21 13.98 13.20
C LEU A 259 11.24 12.45 13.11
N VAL A 260 12.25 11.84 13.73
CA VAL A 260 12.48 10.38 13.65
C VAL A 260 12.54 9.73 15.02
N ASP A 261 12.25 8.42 15.10
CA ASP A 261 12.41 7.67 16.35
C ASP A 261 13.88 7.60 16.81
N SER A 262 14.08 7.34 18.09
CA SER A 262 15.37 7.10 18.76
C SER A 262 16.25 6.02 18.10
N GLY A 263 15.62 5.10 17.36
CA GLY A 263 16.31 4.09 16.55
C GLY A 263 17.11 4.67 15.37
N TYR A 264 16.77 5.88 14.92
CA TYR A 264 17.48 6.57 13.86
C TYR A 264 18.64 7.42 14.39
N THR A 265 19.50 7.86 13.47
CA THR A 265 20.68 8.67 13.78
C THR A 265 20.31 10.16 13.70
N ASN A 266 20.67 10.94 14.72
CA ASN A 266 20.56 12.40 14.67
C ASN A 266 21.60 12.95 13.68
N CYS A 267 21.14 13.56 12.59
CA CYS A 267 22.00 13.99 11.48
C CYS A 267 21.29 15.00 10.57
N PRO A 268 21.98 15.64 9.61
CA PRO A 268 21.36 16.51 8.62
C PRO A 268 20.11 15.88 7.97
N GLY A 269 18.98 16.58 8.12
CA GLY A 269 17.68 16.14 7.61
C GLY A 269 16.87 15.23 8.55
N PHE A 270 17.42 14.79 9.69
CA PHE A 270 16.75 13.89 10.62
C PHE A 270 17.02 14.24 12.08
N LEU A 271 15.98 14.70 12.78
CA LEU A 271 16.03 15.10 14.18
C LEU A 271 15.54 13.97 15.08
N ALA A 272 16.45 13.35 15.83
CA ALA A 272 16.17 12.24 16.73
C ALA A 272 16.11 12.70 18.21
N PRO A 273 15.29 12.06 19.07
CA PRO A 273 15.22 12.39 20.49
C PRO A 273 16.52 12.04 21.22
N TYR A 274 16.69 12.56 22.44
CA TYR A 274 17.78 12.15 23.33
C TYR A 274 17.58 10.71 23.77
N ARG A 275 18.65 9.91 23.72
CA ARG A 275 18.66 8.52 24.21
C ARG A 275 18.96 8.50 25.71
N GLY A 276 18.37 7.56 26.43
CA GLY A 276 18.67 7.33 27.86
C GLY A 276 17.96 8.26 28.84
N THR A 277 17.14 9.19 28.36
CA THR A 277 16.18 9.96 29.16
C THR A 277 14.83 9.22 29.17
N GLN A 278 14.24 9.04 30.35
CA GLN A 278 13.04 8.22 30.53
C GLN A 278 11.87 8.79 29.71
N TYR A 279 11.31 7.95 28.82
CA TYR A 279 10.17 8.25 27.98
C TYR A 279 9.07 7.23 28.27
N HIS A 280 8.33 7.40 29.36
CA HIS A 280 7.16 6.58 29.64
C HIS A 280 5.97 7.46 29.99
N LEU A 281 5.09 7.71 29.01
CA LEU A 281 3.81 8.43 29.12
C LEU A 281 3.01 8.12 30.41
N ASN A 282 3.18 6.94 31.01
CA ASN A 282 2.49 6.54 32.23
C ASN A 282 3.08 7.11 33.55
N LEU A 283 4.29 7.68 33.55
CA LEU A 283 4.94 8.29 34.72
C LEU A 283 4.70 9.81 34.85
N TRP A 284 3.95 10.41 33.91
CA TRP A 284 3.85 11.87 33.77
C TRP A 284 2.61 12.51 34.36
N ARG A 285 1.69 11.72 34.92
CA ARG A 285 0.48 12.25 35.57
C ARG A 285 0.82 13.20 36.74
N GLU A 286 2.06 13.19 37.24
CA GLU A 286 2.46 13.92 38.46
C GLU A 286 3.83 14.63 38.38
N ASN A 287 4.62 14.51 37.31
CA ASN A 287 6.00 15.03 37.27
C ASN A 287 6.22 16.09 36.19
N THR A 288 6.64 17.29 36.62
CA THR A 288 7.08 18.37 35.73
C THR A 288 8.46 18.04 35.13
N PRO A 289 8.70 18.36 33.84
CA PRO A 289 10.02 18.19 33.21
C PRO A 289 11.12 18.85 34.04
N THR A 290 12.15 18.07 34.38
CA THR A 290 13.27 18.49 35.22
C THR A 290 14.46 19.02 34.40
N ASP A 291 14.61 18.54 33.16
CA ASP A 291 15.72 18.88 32.27
C ASP A 291 15.26 19.28 30.86
N TYR A 292 16.08 20.06 30.15
CA TYR A 292 15.79 20.49 28.77
C TYR A 292 15.65 19.31 27.81
N LYS A 293 16.45 18.24 28.02
CA LYS A 293 16.36 17.00 27.21
C LYS A 293 15.04 16.28 27.38
N GLU A 294 14.51 16.34 28.59
CA GLU A 294 13.28 15.70 28.98
C GLU A 294 12.08 16.39 28.32
N LEU A 295 12.01 17.72 28.45
CA LEU A 295 10.99 18.53 27.77
C LEU A 295 11.05 18.37 26.25
N PHE A 296 12.26 18.36 25.67
CA PHE A 296 12.44 18.14 24.24
C PHE A 296 11.85 16.80 23.79
N ASN A 297 12.16 15.70 24.50
CA ASN A 297 11.67 14.38 24.14
C ASN A 297 10.14 14.27 24.21
N ILE A 298 9.49 14.94 25.19
CA ILE A 298 8.03 15.00 25.30
C ILE A 298 7.44 15.68 24.06
N ARG A 299 7.91 16.88 23.74
CA ARG A 299 7.41 17.65 22.59
C ARG A 299 7.71 16.94 21.27
N HIS A 300 8.92 16.40 21.14
CA HIS A 300 9.35 15.63 19.96
C HIS A 300 8.42 14.45 19.72
N SER A 301 8.14 13.67 20.76
CA SER A 301 7.28 12.51 20.60
C SER A 301 5.82 12.88 20.32
N SER A 302 5.31 13.96 20.93
CA SER A 302 3.96 14.48 20.62
C SER A 302 3.80 14.84 19.14
N ALA A 303 4.78 15.56 18.56
CA ALA A 303 4.79 15.88 17.14
C ALA A 303 4.99 14.63 16.26
N ARG A 304 5.98 13.79 16.61
CA ARG A 304 6.31 12.55 15.87
C ARG A 304 5.16 11.56 15.84
N ASN A 305 4.32 11.49 16.88
CA ASN A 305 3.16 10.59 16.97
C ASN A 305 2.22 10.68 15.74
N THR A 306 2.25 11.78 15.00
CA THR A 306 1.60 11.95 13.70
C THR A 306 1.85 10.77 12.72
N ILE A 307 3.09 10.24 12.60
CA ILE A 307 3.36 9.11 11.68
C ILE A 307 2.78 7.79 12.19
N GLU A 308 2.83 7.56 13.50
CA GLU A 308 2.21 6.39 14.11
C GLU A 308 0.69 6.43 13.95
N ARG A 309 0.09 7.62 14.12
CA ARG A 309 -1.34 7.86 13.86
C ARG A 309 -1.69 7.63 12.39
N ALA A 310 -0.90 8.12 11.45
CA ALA A 310 -1.12 7.91 10.03
C ALA A 310 -1.11 6.41 9.68
N PHE A 311 -0.12 5.65 10.14
CA PHE A 311 -0.08 4.19 9.95
C PHE A 311 -1.22 3.47 10.68
N GLY A 312 -1.57 3.90 11.89
CA GLY A 312 -2.68 3.35 12.67
C GLY A 312 -4.02 3.52 11.94
N LEU A 313 -4.28 4.71 11.40
CA LEU A 313 -5.47 4.99 10.57
C LEU A 313 -5.47 4.17 9.29
N LEU A 314 -4.33 4.09 8.60
CA LEU A 314 -4.18 3.30 7.38
C LEU A 314 -4.59 1.84 7.61
N LYS A 315 -4.06 1.20 8.68
CA LYS A 315 -4.37 -0.18 9.03
C LYS A 315 -5.77 -0.38 9.60
N LYS A 316 -6.32 0.61 10.31
CA LYS A 316 -7.73 0.58 10.78
C LYS A 316 -8.71 0.66 9.60
N ARG A 317 -8.41 1.49 8.60
CA ARG A 317 -9.25 1.66 7.41
C ARG A 317 -9.18 0.44 6.50
N TRP A 318 -7.97 -0.03 6.19
CA TRP A 318 -7.73 -1.11 5.25
C TRP A 318 -7.39 -2.40 5.97
N ALA A 319 -8.42 -3.21 6.23
CA ALA A 319 -8.28 -4.46 6.96
C ALA A 319 -7.28 -5.44 6.32
N ILE A 320 -7.12 -5.38 4.99
CA ILE A 320 -6.17 -6.21 4.23
C ILE A 320 -4.71 -6.05 4.67
N LEU A 321 -4.35 -4.95 5.34
CA LEU A 321 -3.00 -4.70 5.84
C LEU A 321 -2.75 -5.28 7.24
N ARG A 322 -3.78 -5.83 7.89
CA ARG A 322 -3.69 -6.35 9.27
C ARG A 322 -3.41 -7.85 9.34
N THR A 323 -3.61 -8.55 8.24
CA THR A 323 -3.48 -10.01 8.14
C THR A 323 -2.53 -10.36 7.01
N ALA A 324 -1.85 -11.51 7.12
CA ALA A 324 -1.01 -11.99 6.04
C ALA A 324 -1.90 -12.33 4.83
N SER A 325 -1.64 -11.68 3.70
CA SER A 325 -2.44 -11.87 2.50
C SER A 325 -1.97 -13.06 1.68
N PHE A 326 -2.85 -13.61 0.84
CA PHE A 326 -2.53 -14.72 -0.07
C PHE A 326 -1.93 -14.25 -1.40
N TYR A 327 -1.83 -12.94 -1.61
CA TYR A 327 -1.21 -12.38 -2.81
C TYR A 327 0.29 -12.60 -2.81
N GLU A 328 0.90 -12.71 -3.99
CA GLU A 328 2.36 -12.69 -4.10
C GLU A 328 2.92 -11.38 -3.54
N MET A 329 4.15 -11.44 -3.01
CA MET A 329 4.84 -10.30 -2.39
C MET A 329 4.81 -9.03 -3.26
N LYS A 330 5.06 -9.16 -4.58
CA LYS A 330 5.00 -8.03 -5.51
C LYS A 330 3.63 -7.36 -5.54
N THR A 331 2.56 -8.14 -5.48
CA THR A 331 1.19 -7.63 -5.44
C THR A 331 0.86 -7.04 -4.07
N GLN A 332 1.35 -7.63 -2.98
CA GLN A 332 1.17 -7.06 -1.63
C GLN A 332 1.82 -5.67 -1.49
N ILE A 333 3.05 -5.51 -1.98
CA ILE A 333 3.75 -4.21 -1.99
C ILE A 333 2.94 -3.17 -2.78
N ARG A 334 2.38 -3.56 -3.93
CA ARG A 334 1.49 -2.71 -4.73
C ARG A 334 0.21 -2.35 -3.98
N ILE A 335 -0.39 -3.28 -3.24
CA ILE A 335 -1.56 -3.04 -2.40
C ILE A 335 -1.24 -2.02 -1.31
N ILE A 336 -0.09 -2.14 -0.63
CA ILE A 336 0.35 -1.17 0.39
C ILE A 336 0.42 0.24 -0.22
N ASN A 337 1.08 0.40 -1.36
CA ASN A 337 1.14 1.69 -2.06
C ASN A 337 -0.26 2.21 -2.43
N ALA A 338 -1.13 1.36 -2.96
CA ALA A 338 -2.50 1.75 -3.30
C ALA A 338 -3.30 2.17 -2.07
N CYS A 339 -3.15 1.51 -0.93
CA CYS A 339 -3.77 1.91 0.33
C CYS A 339 -3.28 3.28 0.81
N CYS A 340 -1.99 3.60 0.68
CA CYS A 340 -1.45 4.92 1.02
C CYS A 340 -1.98 6.02 0.08
N ILE A 341 -2.05 5.74 -1.22
CA ILE A 341 -2.63 6.66 -2.22
C ILE A 341 -4.10 6.94 -1.89
N LEU A 342 -4.88 5.88 -1.63
CA LEU A 342 -6.30 6.01 -1.26
C LEU A 342 -6.48 6.73 0.08
N HIS A 343 -5.55 6.56 1.03
CA HIS A 343 -5.57 7.28 2.30
C HIS A 343 -5.43 8.79 2.05
N ASN A 344 -4.45 9.23 1.28
CA ASN A 344 -4.29 10.65 0.95
C ASN A 344 -5.48 11.20 0.17
N PHE A 345 -5.98 10.46 -0.84
CA PHE A 345 -7.20 10.84 -1.56
C PHE A 345 -8.39 11.04 -0.61
N ILE A 346 -8.60 10.12 0.33
CA ILE A 346 -9.67 10.27 1.32
C ILE A 346 -9.43 11.49 2.22
N ARG A 347 -8.18 11.79 2.59
CA ARG A 347 -7.85 12.99 3.37
C ARG A 347 -8.13 14.28 2.61
N ASP A 348 -7.98 14.29 1.28
CA ASP A 348 -8.30 15.44 0.43
C ASP A 348 -9.82 15.64 0.27
N GLU A 349 -10.58 14.56 0.16
CA GLU A 349 -12.00 14.62 -0.21
C GLU A 349 -12.98 14.51 0.96
N MET A 350 -12.57 13.93 2.08
CA MET A 350 -13.44 13.68 3.25
C MET A 350 -13.07 14.59 4.42
N ASN A 351 -13.61 15.81 4.40
CA ASN A 351 -13.44 16.79 5.48
C ASN A 351 -14.01 16.29 6.83
N GLU A 352 -15.05 15.46 6.81
CA GLU A 352 -15.71 14.88 8.00
C GLU A 352 -15.43 13.38 8.17
N ASP A 353 -14.16 13.00 8.22
CA ASP A 353 -13.80 11.62 8.46
C ASP A 353 -14.07 11.18 9.92
N LYS A 354 -15.21 10.50 10.13
CA LYS A 354 -15.61 9.96 11.44
C LYS A 354 -14.57 9.02 12.03
N LEU A 355 -13.83 8.27 11.21
CA LEU A 355 -12.78 7.38 11.69
C LEU A 355 -11.64 8.18 12.31
N LEU A 356 -11.20 9.25 11.64
CA LEU A 356 -10.21 10.16 12.16
C LEU A 356 -10.70 10.82 13.45
N ARG A 357 -11.91 11.38 13.47
CA ARG A 357 -12.48 12.01 14.67
C ARG A 357 -12.51 11.06 15.87
N ALA A 358 -12.91 9.80 15.66
CA ALA A 358 -12.93 8.80 16.74
C ALA A 358 -11.52 8.47 17.26
N VAL A 359 -10.53 8.40 16.37
CA VAL A 359 -9.12 8.20 16.76
C VAL A 359 -8.58 9.43 17.48
N ASP A 360 -8.90 10.64 17.02
CA ASP A 360 -8.49 11.89 17.62
C ASP A 360 -9.14 12.12 18.98
N GLN A 361 -10.41 11.79 19.17
CA GLN A 361 -11.10 11.90 20.47
C GLN A 361 -10.51 10.97 21.52
N LEU A 362 -10.21 9.71 21.14
CA LEU A 362 -9.55 8.75 22.03
C LEU A 362 -8.15 9.21 22.48
N LEU A 363 -7.46 10.00 21.65
CA LEU A 363 -6.10 10.48 21.92
C LEU A 363 -6.08 11.88 22.57
N ARG A 364 -6.97 12.80 22.20
CA ARG A 364 -7.10 14.13 22.83
C ARG A 364 -7.48 14.04 24.30
N ALA A 365 -8.20 13.00 24.71
CA ALA A 365 -8.43 12.70 26.12
C ALA A 365 -7.13 12.41 26.91
N VAL A 366 -6.03 12.14 26.21
CA VAL A 366 -4.68 11.94 26.77
C VAL A 366 -3.82 13.21 26.65
N ASP A 367 -4.06 14.08 25.65
CA ASP A 367 -3.19 15.22 25.31
C ASP A 367 -3.62 16.60 25.91
N LEU A 368 -4.81 16.72 26.50
CA LEU A 368 -5.46 18.01 26.89
C LEU A 368 -4.86 18.78 28.10
N GLU A 369 -3.64 18.47 28.57
CA GLU A 369 -3.04 19.13 29.74
C GLU A 369 -1.83 20.06 29.41
N LEU A 370 -1.54 20.35 28.14
CA LEU A 370 -0.34 21.11 27.75
C LEU A 370 -0.60 22.11 26.58
N GLU A 371 -1.17 23.29 26.87
CA GLU A 371 -1.24 24.46 25.94
C GLU A 371 -0.32 25.60 26.47
N ASP A 372 0.26 26.55 25.71
CA ASP A 372 -0.34 27.41 24.67
C ASP A 372 0.70 28.29 23.85
N VAL A 373 0.28 28.87 22.72
CA VAL A 373 0.72 30.05 21.87
C VAL A 373 2.08 30.13 21.08
N SER A 374 2.07 30.93 19.98
CA SER A 374 2.80 30.99 18.68
C SER A 374 3.63 32.27 18.36
N LEU A 375 4.57 32.24 17.36
CA LEU A 375 5.18 33.41 16.64
C LEU A 375 5.80 33.09 15.22
N ASN A 376 5.60 34.02 14.26
CA ASN A 376 6.04 34.12 12.82
C ASN A 376 7.57 34.31 12.61
N GLU A 377 8.18 34.44 11.42
CA GLU A 377 8.25 33.82 10.06
C GLU A 377 9.61 34.30 9.48
N ASN A 378 10.30 33.54 8.61
CA ASN A 378 11.35 34.04 7.70
C ASN A 378 11.68 33.00 6.58
N GLU A 379 12.03 33.51 5.38
CA GLU A 379 12.20 32.81 4.10
C GLU A 379 13.50 31.98 3.96
N ILE A 380 13.45 30.92 3.13
CA ILE A 380 14.48 29.88 2.93
C ILE A 380 15.01 29.90 1.49
N SER A 381 16.32 29.69 1.30
CA SER A 381 17.02 29.50 0.01
C SER A 381 17.44 28.05 -0.24
N GLU A 382 17.59 27.70 -1.53
CA GLU A 382 17.64 26.33 -2.07
C GLU A 382 19.05 25.71 -2.13
N GLU A 383 19.25 24.56 -1.45
CA GLU A 383 20.10 23.42 -1.88
C GLU A 383 19.54 22.13 -1.23
N ASN A 384 19.93 20.91 -1.65
CA ASN A 384 19.39 19.63 -1.14
C ASN A 384 20.43 18.77 -0.38
N ILE A 385 20.02 18.11 0.72
CA ILE A 385 20.89 17.22 1.52
C ILE A 385 20.94 15.81 0.92
N THR A 386 22.14 15.24 0.75
CA THR A 386 22.36 13.98 0.02
C THR A 386 22.96 12.81 0.83
N PHE A 387 23.39 13.00 2.09
CA PHE A 387 23.97 11.91 2.90
C PHE A 387 23.75 12.03 4.41
N VAL A 388 23.67 10.88 5.11
CA VAL A 388 23.44 10.76 6.56
C VAL A 388 24.76 10.51 7.30
N ARG A 389 25.21 11.49 8.09
CA ARG A 389 26.33 11.34 9.06
C ARG A 389 26.00 12.10 10.34
N VAL A 390 26.39 11.55 11.50
CA VAL A 390 26.35 12.31 12.76
C VAL A 390 27.27 13.51 12.60
N THR A 391 26.74 14.70 12.82
CA THR A 391 27.52 15.94 12.85
C THR A 391 27.33 16.60 14.21
N ASP A 392 28.41 17.17 14.74
CA ASP A 392 28.38 17.93 16.00
C ASP A 392 27.42 19.12 15.87
N GLU A 393 27.31 19.67 14.67
CA GLU A 393 26.35 20.72 14.29
C GLU A 393 24.90 20.37 14.61
N TRP A 394 24.45 19.15 14.29
CA TRP A 394 23.07 18.72 14.53
C TRP A 394 22.81 18.35 15.99
N THR A 395 23.86 17.95 16.70
CA THR A 395 23.80 17.80 18.15
C THR A 395 23.66 19.17 18.81
N ALA A 396 24.46 20.15 18.40
CA ALA A 396 24.40 21.53 18.87
C ALA A 396 23.07 22.21 18.52
N PHE A 397 22.54 22.01 17.30
CA PHE A 397 21.23 22.48 16.88
C PHE A 397 20.13 21.94 17.79
N ARG A 398 20.11 20.62 18.03
CA ARG A 398 19.14 20.00 18.94
C ARG A 398 19.27 20.53 20.37
N ASP A 399 20.49 20.67 20.88
CA ASP A 399 20.75 21.19 22.23
C ASP A 399 20.32 22.64 22.38
N ALA A 400 20.57 23.49 21.38
CA ALA A 400 20.12 24.88 21.35
C ALA A 400 18.58 24.95 21.37
N LEU A 401 17.94 24.19 20.48
CA LEU A 401 16.48 24.12 20.39
C LEU A 401 15.85 23.62 21.70
N ALA A 402 16.42 22.57 22.31
CA ALA A 402 15.94 22.02 23.56
C ALA A 402 16.08 23.01 24.74
N LYS A 403 17.18 23.77 24.80
CA LYS A 403 17.40 24.81 25.82
C LYS A 403 16.42 25.97 25.66
N GLU A 404 16.22 26.45 24.44
CA GLU A 404 15.23 27.50 24.13
C GLU A 404 13.82 27.08 24.61
N MET A 405 13.40 25.85 24.27
CA MET A 405 12.14 25.28 24.73
C MET A 405 12.00 25.28 26.26
N PHE A 406 13.09 24.99 26.96
CA PHE A 406 13.12 24.87 28.42
C PHE A 406 13.19 26.23 29.13
N GLU A 407 13.93 27.19 28.60
CA GLU A 407 13.96 28.57 29.09
C GLU A 407 12.57 29.19 29.02
N GLU A 408 11.87 29.00 27.91
CA GLU A 408 10.50 29.47 27.76
C GLU A 408 9.55 28.78 28.75
N TYR A 409 9.67 27.46 28.90
CA TYR A 409 8.89 26.69 29.88
C TYR A 409 9.10 27.21 31.32
N GLN A 410 10.34 27.45 31.72
CA GLN A 410 10.68 28.00 33.03
C GLN A 410 10.20 29.44 33.21
N SER A 411 10.22 30.27 32.16
CA SER A 411 9.71 31.63 32.21
C SER A 411 8.21 31.68 32.50
N ARG A 412 7.45 30.71 31.96
CA ARG A 412 6.00 30.59 32.16
C ARG A 412 5.65 30.06 33.54
N HIS A 413 6.35 29.03 34.01
CA HIS A 413 6.12 28.47 35.36
C HIS A 413 6.45 29.47 36.48
N ARG A 414 7.44 30.36 36.25
CA ARG A 414 7.75 31.46 37.18
C ARG A 414 6.73 32.60 37.19
N ARG A 415 5.81 32.69 36.23
CA ARG A 415 4.73 33.71 36.19
C ARG A 415 3.42 33.23 36.83
N ILE A 416 3.32 31.94 37.15
CA ILE A 416 2.12 31.30 37.71
C ILE A 416 2.23 31.14 39.25
N ILE A 417 3.44 31.33 39.79
CA ILE A 417 3.74 31.48 41.23
C ILE A 417 3.84 32.97 41.53
#